data_AF-A0AAE1VDA8-F1
#
_entry.id   AF-A0AAE1VDA8-F1
#
_cell.length_a   1.000
_cell.length_b   1.000
_cell.length_c   1.000
_cell.angle_alpha   90.00
_cell.angle_beta   90.00
_cell.angle_gamma   90.00
#
_symmetry.space_group_name_H-M   'P 1'
#
loop_
_entity.id
_entity.type
_entity.pdbx_description
1 polymer ?
#
loop_
_entity_poly.entity_id
_entity_poly.type
_entity_poly.pdbx_seq_one_letter_code
_entity_poly.pdbx_strand_id
1 'polypeptide(L)'
;MFNGSGNSMAHLPSYCDHLVGVQNNPTLIMRLFTRSLTREASEWFVAQNICQWITWEDMMESFMDRYKFNIKVIPDRYYLKKIK
;
A
#
# COMPACT_ATOMS: atom_id res chain seq x y z
N MET A 1 -7.61 -1.79 5.90
CA MET A 1 -6.19 -2.22 5.85
C MET A 1 -5.91 -2.87 4.50
N PHE A 2 -4.75 -2.60 3.90
CA PHE A 2 -4.32 -3.18 2.62
C PHE A 2 -3.50 -4.45 2.86
N ASN A 3 -3.74 -5.50 2.09
CA ASN A 3 -3.16 -6.81 2.32
C ASN A 3 -2.14 -7.26 1.27
N GLY A 4 -1.80 -6.39 0.32
CA GLY A 4 -0.96 -6.71 -0.85
C GLY A 4 -1.76 -6.92 -2.13
N SER A 5 -3.11 -6.93 -2.06
CA SER A 5 -4.00 -7.07 -3.20
C SER A 5 -5.14 -6.04 -3.15
N GLY A 6 -5.62 -5.59 -4.32
CA GLY A 6 -6.66 -4.56 -4.45
C GLY A 6 -6.11 -3.26 -5.03
N ASN A 7 -6.91 -2.19 -4.99
CA ASN A 7 -6.53 -0.91 -5.59
C ASN A 7 -5.59 -0.12 -4.65
N SER A 8 -4.28 -0.31 -4.84
CA SER A 8 -3.21 0.42 -4.16
C SER A 8 -3.29 1.93 -4.41
N MET A 9 -3.72 2.35 -5.61
CA MET A 9 -3.92 3.76 -5.96
C MET A 9 -5.06 4.43 -5.18
N ALA A 10 -6.07 3.68 -4.75
CA ALA A 10 -7.14 4.19 -3.90
C ALA A 10 -6.76 4.14 -2.41
N HIS A 11 -5.87 3.23 -2.03
CA HIS A 11 -5.44 3.08 -0.63
C HIS A 11 -4.62 4.26 -0.12
N LEU A 12 -3.68 4.77 -0.94
CA LEU A 12 -2.79 5.86 -0.56
C LEU A 12 -3.53 7.17 -0.25
N PRO A 13 -4.41 7.70 -1.12
CA PRO A 13 -5.19 8.90 -0.82
C PRO A 13 -6.05 8.73 0.44
N SER A 14 -6.71 7.58 0.57
CA SER A 14 -7.52 7.28 1.75
C SER A 14 -6.70 7.27 3.04
N TYR A 15 -5.44 6.84 3.01
CA TYR A 15 -4.54 6.95 4.15
C TYR A 15 -4.17 8.41 4.46
N CYS A 16 -3.83 9.20 3.43
CA CYS A 16 -3.47 10.62 3.57
C CYS A 16 -4.59 11.45 4.20
N ASP A 17 -5.86 11.15 3.91
CA ASP A 17 -7.03 11.84 4.50
C ASP A 17 -7.09 11.71 6.03
N HIS A 18 -6.50 10.65 6.60
CA HIS A 18 -6.48 10.40 8.04
C HIS A 18 -5.29 11.07 8.76
N LEU A 19 -4.42 11.80 8.04
CA LEU A 19 -3.18 12.38 8.56
C LEU A 19 -3.27 13.89 8.86
N VAL A 20 -4.48 14.44 8.97
CA VAL A 20 -4.68 15.87 9.32
C VAL A 20 -3.97 16.18 10.64
N GLY A 21 -2.92 17.00 10.59
CA GLY A 21 -2.12 17.42 11.77
C GLY A 21 -0.76 16.75 11.97
N VAL A 22 -0.42 15.68 11.22
CA VAL A 22 0.91 15.01 11.29
C VAL A 22 1.74 15.16 10.02
N GLN A 23 1.28 15.99 9.06
CA GLN A 23 1.88 16.19 7.73
C GLN A 23 3.36 16.63 7.76
N ASN A 24 3.84 17.20 8.87
CA ASN A 24 5.21 17.72 9.00
C ASN A 24 6.23 16.70 9.57
N ASN A 25 5.87 15.42 9.73
CA ASN A 25 6.78 14.40 10.22
C ASN A 25 6.76 13.13 9.36
N PRO A 26 7.55 13.08 8.26
CA PRO A 26 7.61 11.94 7.35
C PRO A 26 7.91 10.61 8.05
N THR A 27 8.83 10.60 9.02
CA THR A 27 9.17 9.40 9.79
C THR A 27 7.97 8.87 10.59
N LEU A 28 7.19 9.74 11.22
CA LEU A 28 5.98 9.35 11.94
C LEU A 28 4.92 8.82 10.96
N ILE A 29 4.72 9.49 9.83
CA ILE A 29 3.76 9.08 8.81
C ILE A 29 4.12 7.68 8.27
N MET A 30 5.39 7.41 7.96
CA MET A 30 5.85 6.10 7.51
C MET A 30 5.64 5.02 8.57
N ARG A 31 5.95 5.31 9.84
CA ARG A 31 5.73 4.36 10.94
C ARG A 31 4.25 4.02 11.10
N LEU A 32 3.38 5.03 11.04
CA LEU A 32 1.93 4.85 11.11
C LEU A 32 1.38 4.08 9.91
N PHE A 33 2.00 4.21 8.73
CA PHE A 33 1.57 3.51 7.53
C PHE A 33 1.63 1.99 7.70
N THR A 34 2.60 1.46 8.45
CA THR A 34 2.65 0.03 8.81
C THR A 34 1.34 -0.49 9.41
N ARG A 35 0.61 0.36 10.15
CA ARG A 35 -0.69 0.00 10.78
C ARG A 35 -1.84 -0.06 9.78
N SER A 36 -1.69 0.52 8.59
CA SER A 36 -2.67 0.38 7.51
C SER A 36 -2.47 -0.92 6.71
N LEU A 37 -1.34 -1.61 6.88
CA LEU A 37 -0.94 -2.80 6.14
C LEU A 37 -1.21 -4.09 6.91
N THR A 38 -1.41 -5.19 6.17
CA THR A 38 -1.60 -6.55 6.69
C THR A 38 -0.99 -7.58 5.73
N ARG A 39 -0.76 -8.81 6.22
CA ARG A 39 -0.29 -9.95 5.40
C ARG A 39 0.97 -9.59 4.58
N GLU A 40 0.97 -9.93 3.30
CA GLU A 40 2.09 -9.70 2.38
C GLU A 40 2.55 -8.24 2.38
N ALA A 41 1.61 -7.28 2.44
CA ALA A 41 1.97 -5.86 2.46
C ALA A 41 2.73 -5.47 3.73
N SER A 42 2.34 -5.98 4.91
CA SER A 42 3.07 -5.71 6.14
C SER A 42 4.43 -6.41 6.19
N GLU A 43 4.50 -7.65 5.68
CA GLU A 43 5.76 -8.40 5.60
C GLU A 43 6.76 -7.72 4.68
N TRP A 44 6.30 -7.30 3.49
CA TRP A 44 7.11 -6.52 2.55
C TRP A 44 7.63 -5.23 3.18
N PHE A 45 6.78 -4.50 3.90
CA PHE A 45 7.14 -3.23 4.51
C PHE A 45 8.20 -3.40 5.62
N VAL A 46 8.07 -4.42 6.47
CA VAL A 46 9.07 -4.71 7.52
C VAL A 46 10.39 -5.23 6.94
N ALA A 47 10.34 -5.91 5.79
CA ALA A 47 11.54 -6.32 5.05
C ALA A 47 12.28 -5.12 4.42
N GLN A 48 11.62 -3.96 4.28
CA GLN A 48 12.27 -2.74 3.84
C GLN A 48 13.07 -2.14 5.00
N ASN A 49 14.28 -1.68 4.72
CA ASN A 49 14.98 -0.82 5.67
C ASN A 49 14.33 0.56 5.64
N ILE A 50 13.50 0.91 6.62
CA ILE A 50 12.78 2.21 6.67
C ILE A 50 13.74 3.41 6.54
N CYS A 51 15.01 3.26 6.93
CA CYS A 51 16.04 4.29 6.74
C CYS A 51 16.41 4.55 5.27
N GLN A 52 15.97 3.72 4.32
CA GLN A 52 16.17 3.93 2.88
C GLN A 52 15.24 5.01 2.30
N TRP A 53 14.14 5.33 3.00
CA TRP A 53 13.20 6.35 2.58
C TRP A 53 13.46 7.63 3.38
N ILE A 54 13.96 8.65 2.70
CA ILE A 54 14.27 9.96 3.31
C ILE A 54 12.98 10.78 3.43
N THR A 55 12.09 10.62 2.45
CA THR A 55 10.83 11.35 2.32
C THR A 55 9.64 10.40 2.19
N TRP A 56 8.44 10.90 2.52
CA TRP A 56 7.20 10.14 2.37
C TRP A 56 6.98 9.71 0.92
N GLU A 57 7.39 10.56 -0.01
CA GLU A 57 7.37 10.36 -1.45
C GLU A 57 8.24 9.16 -1.88
N ASP A 58 9.45 9.00 -1.33
CA ASP A 58 10.33 7.85 -1.63
C ASP A 58 9.66 6.51 -1.25
N MET A 59 8.97 6.50 -0.11
CA MET A 59 8.22 5.33 0.35
C MET A 59 7.02 5.06 -0.56
N MET A 60 6.26 6.11 -0.90
CA MET A 60 5.12 6.01 -1.80
C MET A 60 5.51 5.45 -3.16
N GLU A 61 6.60 5.91 -3.75
CA GLU A 61 7.11 5.42 -5.02
C GLU A 61 7.44 3.92 -4.94
N SER A 62 8.18 3.52 -3.89
CA SER A 62 8.50 2.11 -3.64
C SER A 62 7.25 1.23 -3.47
N PHE A 63 6.25 1.75 -2.77
CA PHE A 63 4.96 1.06 -2.57
C PHE A 63 4.20 0.90 -3.88
N MET A 64 4.15 1.96 -4.70
CA MET A 64 3.49 1.94 -5.99
C MET A 64 4.21 1.00 -6.96
N ASP A 65 5.53 1.00 -6.99
CA ASP A 65 6.29 0.08 -7.83
C ASP A 65 6.03 -1.39 -7.49
N ARG A 66 5.87 -1.69 -6.20
CA ARG A 66 5.53 -3.05 -5.76
C ARG A 66 4.08 -3.44 -6.06
N TYR A 67 3.12 -2.54 -5.84
CA TYR A 67 1.69 -2.89 -5.75
C TYR A 67 0.78 -2.25 -6.80
N LYS A 68 1.29 -1.43 -7.74
CA LYS A 68 0.46 -0.75 -8.76
C LYS A 68 -0.35 -1.72 -9.62
N PHE A 69 0.18 -2.91 -9.87
CA PHE A 69 -0.46 -3.94 -10.69
C PHE A 69 -1.09 -5.08 -9.89
N ASN A 70 -1.01 -5.06 -8.55
CA ASN A 70 -1.65 -6.07 -7.69
C ASN A 70 -3.15 -5.81 -7.52
N ILE A 71 -3.80 -5.33 -8.57
CA ILE A 71 -5.24 -5.14 -8.61
C ILE A 71 -5.85 -6.53 -8.58
N LYS A 72 -6.64 -6.83 -7.54
CA LYS A 72 -7.39 -8.06 -7.48
C LYS A 72 -8.45 -8.01 -8.58
N VAL A 73 -8.17 -8.66 -9.71
CA VAL A 73 -9.21 -9.01 -10.68
C VAL A 73 -10.04 -10.06 -9.97
N ILE A 74 -11.16 -9.64 -9.39
CA ILE A 74 -12.19 -10.61 -8.97
C ILE A 74 -12.65 -11.24 -10.28
N PRO A 75 -12.41 -12.55 -10.52
CA PRO A 75 -12.91 -13.17 -11.73
C PRO A 75 -14.42 -13.07 -11.65
N ASP A 76 -15.01 -12.33 -12.59
CA ASP A 76 -16.46 -12.30 -12.67
C ASP A 76 -16.99 -13.69 -13.04
N ARG A 77 -18.31 -13.87 -12.88
CA ARG A 77 -18.98 -15.14 -13.19
C ARG A 77 -18.78 -15.56 -14.65
N TYR A 78 -18.43 -14.64 -15.54
CA TYR A 78 -18.18 -14.90 -16.95
C TYR A 78 -16.76 -15.45 -17.18
N TYR A 79 -15.75 -14.89 -16.51
CA TYR A 79 -14.37 -15.37 -16.51
C TYR A 79 -14.28 -16.81 -15.98
N LEU A 80 -15.00 -17.11 -14.90
CA LEU A 80 -15.05 -18.46 -14.33
C LEU A 80 -15.70 -19.49 -15.26
N LYS A 81 -16.62 -19.07 -16.14
CA LYS A 81 -17.25 -19.97 -17.13
C LYS A 81 -16.37 -20.24 -18.35
N LYS A 82 -15.36 -19.40 -18.59
CA LYS A 82 -14.49 -19.47 -19.78
C LYS A 82 -13.24 -20.31 -19.55
N ILE A 83 -12.89 -20.60 -18.30
CA ILE A 83 -11.89 -21.60 -17.93
C ILE A 83 -12.61 -22.96 -17.94
N LYS A 84 -12.64 -23.61 -19.10
CA LYS A 84 -13.19 -24.95 -19.28
C LYS A 84 -12.32 -25.75 -20.24
#